data_AF-A0A9E4ADQ1-F1
#
_entry.id   AF-A0A9E4ADQ1-F1
#
_cell.length_a   1.000
_cell.length_b   1.000
_cell.length_c   1.000
_cell.angle_alpha   90.00
_cell.angle_beta   90.00
_cell.angle_gamma   90.00
#
_symmetry.space_group_name_H-M   'P 1'
#
loop_
_entity.id
_entity.type
_entity.pdbx_description
1 polymer ?
#
loop_
_entity_poly.entity_id
_entity_poly.type
_entity_poly.pdbx_seq_one_letter_code
_entity_poly.pdbx_strand_id
1 'polypeptide(L)'
;MTQGRLHDLIAQGEGPALEFKRSLGKTLGRELCAFANSGGGTLLIGISDRGRIVGVDSHNRARSRIRSVARSVDPPIRIDIDKVSDILRVTVPAQSHQPYSFRGRFFRRDGPTSQWMSRAEIEDLFYAAGRLQFDRTPCPAFSIERHLDDEAWARFTRRGKIPQSMDRIAALLNLGLIDAQQRMTHAGAWLMAPDIRTATTPAHVSCALFLGTTKSRILDRRDFHRDIPSMIDDSAAWILSKINVGLVIRGMRREELPELPEEALREALANAVAHRDYRSQANVQVHVFKDRVEIVSPGGLPAGMTEADLGTKSVPRNPLLFGMLYRMDVVENIGSGIRRILDLCREHGAPRPTIDVSEHWVTVTFPRAGQEDDNGDCGPESEDDRPENETKPEPEPRPEIRQATERTPTPRQGSLDMRVLALLVDGPLSKSAIARRLGHRSVSGGLNRVIRRLRRDGHIEYTLPEKPNSSRQQYRLTDAGGDIPTRLQSVDKAARAPRAARRRAGKARREVNSRAIRPRSNAERSPREQNCILYMTLCKLVITV
;
A
#
# COMPACT_ATOMS: atom_id res chain seq x y z
N MET A 1 -1.78 34.46 -20.55
CA MET A 1 -0.41 34.32 -20.01
C MET A 1 0.42 35.47 -20.55
N THR A 2 1.25 36.13 -19.74
CA THR A 2 2.16 37.22 -20.19
C THR A 2 3.42 36.65 -20.86
N GLN A 3 4.06 37.40 -21.77
CA GLN A 3 5.28 36.98 -22.47
C GLN A 3 6.42 36.57 -21.52
N GLY A 4 6.58 37.24 -20.38
CA GLY A 4 7.61 36.89 -19.38
C GLY A 4 7.49 35.46 -18.86
N ARG A 5 6.28 35.02 -18.48
CA ARG A 5 6.06 33.65 -17.98
C ARG A 5 6.26 32.58 -19.05
N LEU A 6 6.16 32.93 -20.34
CA LEU A 6 6.44 31.99 -21.43
C LEU A 6 7.94 31.68 -21.52
N HIS A 7 8.80 32.69 -21.37
CA HIS A 7 10.25 32.49 -21.37
C HIS A 7 10.69 31.62 -20.19
N ASP A 8 10.08 31.80 -19.01
CA ASP A 8 10.34 30.97 -17.84
C ASP A 8 9.96 29.49 -18.08
N LEU A 9 8.82 29.24 -18.73
CA LEU A 9 8.39 27.88 -19.11
C LEU A 9 9.33 27.25 -20.13
N ILE A 10 9.81 28.02 -21.12
CA ILE A 10 10.76 27.52 -22.11
C ILE A 10 12.10 27.17 -21.45
N ALA A 11 12.53 27.98 -20.47
CA ALA A 11 13.77 27.75 -19.72
C ALA A 11 13.73 26.48 -18.85
N GLN A 12 12.54 26.03 -18.42
CA GLN A 12 12.38 24.76 -17.70
C GLN A 12 12.64 23.53 -18.57
N GLY A 13 12.50 23.65 -19.89
CA GLY A 13 12.70 22.56 -20.85
C GLY A 13 11.55 21.53 -20.87
N GLU A 14 11.65 20.56 -21.77
CA GLU A 14 10.66 19.46 -21.87
C GLU A 14 10.71 18.55 -20.63
N GLY A 15 9.54 18.04 -20.25
CA GLY A 15 9.40 17.23 -19.06
C GLY A 15 8.07 16.48 -18.99
N PRO A 16 7.75 15.91 -17.81
CA PRO A 16 6.54 15.10 -17.63
C PRO A 16 5.26 15.88 -17.88
N ALA A 17 5.23 17.19 -17.62
CA ALA A 17 4.05 18.03 -17.80
C ALA A 17 4.19 19.08 -18.93
N LEU A 18 5.29 19.09 -19.67
CA LEU A 18 5.58 20.11 -20.70
C LEU A 18 6.23 19.48 -21.94
N GLU A 19 5.68 19.78 -23.12
CA GLU A 19 6.14 19.26 -24.42
C GLU A 19 6.33 20.40 -25.42
N PHE A 20 7.40 20.38 -26.23
CA PHE A 20 7.60 21.32 -27.33
C PHE A 20 7.39 20.64 -28.69
N LYS A 21 6.75 21.35 -29.61
CA LYS A 21 6.63 20.93 -31.01
C LYS A 21 6.80 22.11 -31.94
N ARG A 22 7.64 21.93 -32.97
CA ARG A 22 7.80 22.92 -34.04
C ARG A 22 6.50 23.09 -34.84
N SER A 23 5.80 21.99 -35.12
CA SER A 23 4.58 22.00 -35.93
C SER A 23 3.61 20.88 -35.54
N LEU A 24 2.40 20.93 -36.11
CA LEU A 24 1.36 19.94 -35.90
C LEU A 24 1.68 18.62 -36.63
N GLY A 25 2.43 17.76 -35.96
CA GLY A 25 2.80 16.43 -36.44
C GLY A 25 1.69 15.38 -36.29
N LYS A 26 1.91 14.19 -36.86
CA LYS A 26 1.02 13.01 -36.71
C LYS A 26 0.99 12.46 -35.28
N THR A 27 1.98 12.81 -34.47
CA THR A 27 2.12 12.38 -33.07
C THR A 27 1.28 13.21 -32.10
N LEU A 28 0.61 14.27 -32.55
CA LEU A 28 -0.18 15.15 -31.67
C LEU A 28 -1.22 14.37 -30.84
N GLY A 29 -1.96 13.45 -31.46
CA GLY A 29 -2.97 12.65 -30.76
C GLY A 29 -2.36 11.73 -29.69
N ARG A 30 -1.15 11.23 -29.93
CA ARG A 30 -0.38 10.46 -28.94
C ARG A 30 -0.03 11.33 -27.74
N GLU A 31 0.52 12.53 -27.96
CA GLU A 31 0.94 13.42 -26.88
C GLU A 31 -0.26 13.86 -26.03
N LEU A 32 -1.35 14.25 -26.68
CA LEU A 32 -2.58 14.67 -25.99
C LEU A 32 -3.20 13.53 -25.17
N CYS A 33 -3.24 12.32 -25.73
CA CYS A 33 -3.70 11.11 -25.03
C CYS A 33 -2.79 10.77 -23.82
N ALA A 34 -1.47 10.84 -23.99
CA ALA A 34 -0.51 10.58 -22.93
C ALA A 34 -0.63 11.59 -21.78
N PHE A 35 -0.80 12.89 -22.09
CA PHE A 35 -1.09 13.92 -21.07
C PHE A 35 -2.38 13.63 -20.31
N ALA A 36 -3.47 13.30 -21.02
CA ALA A 36 -4.76 13.00 -20.39
C ALA A 36 -4.68 11.80 -19.42
N ASN A 37 -3.84 10.80 -19.74
CA ASN A 37 -3.58 9.63 -18.88
C ASN A 37 -2.55 9.86 -17.77
N SER A 38 -1.84 10.99 -17.74
CA SER A 38 -0.70 11.22 -16.82
C SER A 38 -0.89 12.46 -15.93
N GLY A 39 -2.14 12.83 -15.64
CA GLY A 39 -2.47 13.96 -14.76
C GLY A 39 -2.52 15.32 -15.46
N GLY A 40 -2.55 15.36 -16.79
CA GLY A 40 -2.59 16.57 -17.60
C GLY A 40 -1.21 17.09 -17.99
N GLY A 41 -1.19 18.27 -18.62
CA GLY A 41 0.04 18.97 -18.99
C GLY A 41 -0.15 20.01 -20.08
N THR A 42 0.96 20.57 -20.55
CA THR A 42 0.98 21.67 -21.53
C THR A 42 1.82 21.30 -22.74
N LEU A 43 1.29 21.54 -23.93
CA LEU A 43 1.98 21.40 -25.20
C LEU A 43 2.15 22.80 -25.83
N LEU A 44 3.39 23.18 -26.12
CA LEU A 44 3.70 24.42 -26.83
C LEU A 44 4.03 24.13 -28.29
N ILE A 45 3.26 24.74 -29.20
CA ILE A 45 3.37 24.54 -30.64
C ILE A 45 3.95 25.80 -31.27
N GLY A 46 4.97 25.63 -32.12
CA GLY A 46 5.78 26.71 -32.68
C GLY A 46 7.10 26.90 -31.93
N ILE A 47 7.55 25.91 -31.14
CA ILE A 47 8.82 25.93 -30.41
C ILE A 47 9.65 24.70 -30.82
N SER A 48 10.93 24.89 -31.07
CA SER A 48 11.85 23.79 -31.31
C SER A 48 12.25 23.07 -30.02
N ASP A 49 12.71 21.82 -30.15
CA ASP A 49 13.22 21.02 -29.03
C ASP A 49 14.38 21.70 -28.26
N ARG A 50 15.02 22.73 -28.86
CA ARG A 50 16.05 23.58 -28.24
C ARG A 50 15.50 24.87 -27.61
N GLY A 51 14.18 25.01 -27.48
CA GLY A 51 13.52 26.19 -26.92
C GLY A 51 13.45 27.42 -27.84
N ARG A 52 13.95 27.35 -29.09
CA ARG A 52 13.83 28.46 -30.04
C ARG A 52 12.39 28.58 -30.57
N ILE A 53 11.83 29.79 -30.50
CA ILE A 53 10.53 30.13 -31.08
C ILE A 53 10.65 30.16 -32.60
N VAL A 54 9.82 29.36 -33.28
CA VAL A 54 9.71 29.25 -34.75
C VAL A 54 8.42 29.90 -35.25
N GLY A 55 7.36 29.87 -34.43
CA GLY A 55 6.05 30.43 -34.77
C GLY A 55 5.13 29.42 -35.48
N VAL A 56 3.85 29.80 -35.66
CA VAL A 56 2.82 29.00 -36.33
C VAL A 56 2.17 29.81 -37.45
N ASP A 57 2.31 29.36 -38.70
CA ASP A 57 1.87 30.09 -39.90
C ASP A 57 0.36 30.41 -39.93
N SER A 58 -0.49 29.48 -39.48
CA SER A 58 -1.95 29.68 -39.42
C SER A 58 -2.54 29.19 -38.10
N HIS A 59 -2.74 30.14 -37.20
CA HIS A 59 -3.24 29.89 -35.85
C HIS A 59 -4.65 29.28 -35.85
N ASN A 60 -5.55 29.74 -36.72
CA ASN A 60 -6.93 29.25 -36.79
C ASN A 60 -7.00 27.80 -37.32
N ARG A 61 -6.27 27.50 -38.40
CA ARG A 61 -6.18 26.14 -38.95
C ARG A 61 -5.58 25.19 -37.93
N ALA A 62 -4.54 25.65 -37.23
CA ALA A 62 -3.90 24.88 -36.17
C ALA A 62 -4.86 24.58 -35.01
N ARG A 63 -5.59 25.58 -34.50
CA ARG A 63 -6.61 25.41 -33.45
C ARG A 63 -7.68 24.40 -33.84
N SER A 64 -8.24 24.51 -35.05
CA SER A 64 -9.26 23.57 -35.53
C SER A 64 -8.73 22.14 -35.61
N ARG A 65 -7.49 21.96 -36.10
CA ARG A 65 -6.86 20.63 -36.19
C ARG A 65 -6.59 20.04 -34.80
N ILE A 66 -6.11 20.82 -33.85
CA ILE A 66 -5.88 20.37 -32.47
C ILE A 66 -7.20 19.92 -31.83
N ARG A 67 -8.28 20.71 -31.97
CA ARG A 67 -9.62 20.35 -31.47
C ARG A 67 -10.17 19.08 -32.11
N SER A 68 -9.99 18.92 -33.43
CA SER A 68 -10.38 17.70 -34.15
C SER A 68 -9.63 16.47 -33.62
N VAL A 69 -8.31 16.57 -33.41
CA VAL A 69 -7.52 15.47 -32.86
C VAL A 69 -7.96 15.14 -31.43
N ALA A 70 -8.17 16.15 -30.57
CA ALA A 70 -8.69 15.97 -29.23
C ALA A 70 -10.06 15.26 -29.19
N ARG A 71 -10.94 15.57 -30.14
CA ARG A 71 -12.25 14.91 -30.28
C ARG A 71 -12.15 13.47 -30.81
N SER A 72 -11.06 13.11 -31.48
CA SER A 72 -10.79 11.76 -32.00
C SER A 72 -10.11 10.82 -30.99
N VAL A 73 -9.68 11.35 -29.83
CA VAL A 73 -9.29 10.54 -28.68
C VAL A 73 -10.57 9.99 -28.05
N ASP A 74 -10.51 8.77 -27.52
CA ASP A 74 -11.64 8.09 -26.91
C ASP A 74 -11.38 7.81 -25.41
N PRO A 75 -12.18 8.35 -24.49
CA PRO A 75 -13.23 9.35 -24.73
C PRO A 75 -12.65 10.71 -25.16
N PRO A 76 -13.44 11.62 -25.75
CA PRO A 76 -12.96 12.94 -26.16
C PRO A 76 -12.35 13.73 -24.99
N ILE A 77 -11.16 14.30 -25.21
CA ILE A 77 -10.44 15.08 -24.19
C ILE A 77 -10.85 16.56 -24.23
N ARG A 78 -10.96 17.17 -23.04
CA ARG A 78 -11.09 18.63 -22.92
C ARG A 78 -9.73 19.28 -23.09
N ILE A 79 -9.65 20.39 -23.83
CA ILE A 79 -8.41 21.13 -24.03
C ILE A 79 -8.68 22.63 -24.04
N ASP A 80 -7.74 23.38 -23.49
CA ASP A 80 -7.72 24.84 -23.57
C ASP A 80 -6.61 25.25 -24.54
N ILE A 81 -6.94 26.11 -25.51
CA ILE A 81 -5.96 26.57 -26.49
C ILE A 81 -5.84 28.08 -26.40
N ASP A 82 -4.66 28.57 -26.08
CA ASP A 82 -4.33 29.99 -26.02
C ASP A 82 -3.31 30.37 -27.09
N LYS A 83 -3.45 31.58 -27.63
CA LYS A 83 -2.41 32.20 -28.45
C LYS A 83 -1.51 33.04 -27.55
N VAL A 84 -0.21 32.85 -27.65
CA VAL A 84 0.78 33.69 -26.97
C VAL A 84 1.81 34.11 -28.00
N SER A 85 1.81 35.38 -28.41
CA SER A 85 2.62 35.86 -29.54
C SER A 85 2.41 35.00 -30.81
N ASP A 86 3.46 34.36 -31.34
CA ASP A 86 3.40 33.54 -32.56
C ASP A 86 3.26 32.04 -32.30
N ILE A 87 3.03 31.63 -31.04
CA ILE A 87 2.89 30.23 -30.65
C ILE A 87 1.49 29.91 -30.14
N LEU A 88 1.16 28.63 -30.16
CA LEU A 88 -0.05 28.09 -29.54
C LEU A 88 0.30 27.28 -28.30
N ARG A 89 -0.35 27.61 -27.19
CA ARG A 89 -0.33 26.83 -25.96
C ARG A 89 -1.58 25.97 -25.93
N VAL A 90 -1.41 24.66 -25.84
CA VAL A 90 -2.50 23.70 -25.62
C VAL A 90 -2.34 23.13 -24.22
N THR A 91 -3.28 23.44 -23.34
CA THR A 91 -3.34 22.88 -21.99
C THR A 91 -4.33 21.75 -21.96
N VAL A 92 -3.87 20.58 -21.52
CA VAL A 92 -4.69 19.42 -21.21
C VAL A 92 -4.85 19.41 -19.69
N PRO A 93 -6.00 19.82 -19.15
CA PRO A 93 -6.23 19.73 -17.70
C PRO A 93 -6.22 18.26 -17.25
N ALA A 94 -6.02 18.02 -15.96
CA ALA A 94 -6.29 16.71 -15.37
C ALA A 94 -7.77 16.36 -15.54
N GLN A 95 -8.07 15.13 -15.95
CA GLN A 95 -9.43 14.71 -16.33
C GLN A 95 -9.76 13.37 -15.68
N SER A 96 -11.04 13.17 -15.33
CA SER A 96 -11.52 12.00 -14.61
C SER A 96 -11.92 10.82 -15.49
N HIS A 97 -11.93 10.97 -16.82
CA HIS A 97 -12.43 9.92 -17.72
C HIS A 97 -11.35 8.95 -18.21
N GLN A 98 -10.26 8.80 -17.45
CA GLN A 98 -9.23 7.80 -17.73
C GLN A 98 -9.82 6.38 -17.73
N PRO A 99 -9.23 5.44 -18.49
CA PRO A 99 -8.14 5.65 -19.44
C PRO A 99 -8.62 6.22 -20.79
N TYR A 100 -7.76 6.99 -21.42
CA TYR A 100 -7.91 7.53 -22.77
C TYR A 100 -7.12 6.69 -23.77
N SER A 101 -7.69 6.46 -24.95
CA SER A 101 -7.04 5.78 -26.06
C SER A 101 -7.03 6.67 -27.31
N PHE A 102 -5.99 6.54 -28.11
CA PHE A 102 -5.92 7.17 -29.44
C PHE A 102 -5.64 6.11 -30.48
N ARG A 103 -6.58 5.92 -31.42
CA ARG A 103 -6.53 4.87 -32.45
C ARG A 103 -6.36 3.46 -31.87
N GLY A 104 -7.08 3.16 -30.79
CA GLY A 104 -7.07 1.86 -30.12
C GLY A 104 -5.80 1.54 -29.34
N ARG A 105 -4.96 2.56 -29.04
CA ARG A 105 -3.72 2.42 -28.26
C ARG A 105 -3.72 3.36 -27.07
N PHE A 106 -3.20 2.87 -25.94
CA PHE A 106 -3.07 3.62 -24.70
C PHE A 106 -1.63 4.12 -24.54
N PHE A 107 -1.50 5.38 -24.13
CA PHE A 107 -0.20 6.05 -24.00
C PHE A 107 -0.06 6.70 -22.63
N ARG A 108 1.14 6.64 -22.04
CA ARG A 108 1.52 7.29 -20.78
C ARG A 108 2.74 8.19 -21.00
N ARG A 109 2.87 9.25 -20.20
CA ARG A 109 4.10 10.05 -20.15
C ARG A 109 5.08 9.42 -19.18
N ASP A 110 6.27 9.14 -19.69
CA ASP A 110 7.44 8.75 -18.92
C ASP A 110 8.53 9.79 -19.17
N GLY A 111 8.72 10.67 -18.17
CA GLY A 111 9.52 11.88 -18.31
C GLY A 111 9.06 12.72 -19.52
N PRO A 112 9.95 13.14 -20.43
CA PRO A 112 9.60 13.94 -21.60
C PRO A 112 9.04 13.10 -22.77
N THR A 113 8.78 11.80 -22.59
CA THR A 113 8.39 10.91 -23.70
C THR A 113 7.02 10.30 -23.52
N SER A 114 6.25 10.23 -24.60
CA SER A 114 4.98 9.51 -24.66
C SER A 114 5.21 8.08 -25.16
N GLN A 115 5.05 7.11 -24.26
CA GLN A 115 5.25 5.69 -24.51
C GLN A 115 3.94 4.93 -24.54
N TRP A 116 3.97 3.73 -25.13
CA TRP A 116 2.85 2.81 -25.10
C TRP A 116 2.73 2.20 -23.71
N MET A 117 1.51 2.04 -23.23
CA MET A 117 1.27 1.26 -22.03
C MET A 117 1.34 -0.24 -22.35
N SER A 118 2.01 -0.99 -21.48
CA SER A 118 1.91 -2.43 -21.37
C SER A 118 0.51 -2.85 -20.91
N ARG A 119 0.17 -4.14 -21.05
CA ARG A 119 -1.11 -4.68 -20.56
C ARG A 119 -1.33 -4.40 -19.08
N ALA A 120 -0.31 -4.63 -18.25
CA ALA A 120 -0.40 -4.39 -16.80
C ALA A 120 -0.66 -2.91 -16.48
N GLU A 121 0.02 -1.98 -17.17
CA GLU A 121 -0.22 -0.54 -16.97
C GLU A 121 -1.62 -0.10 -17.42
N ILE A 122 -2.15 -0.71 -18.49
CA ILE A 122 -3.53 -0.47 -18.94
C ILE A 122 -4.51 -0.96 -17.87
N GLU A 123 -4.35 -2.20 -17.41
CA GLU A 123 -5.19 -2.78 -16.36
C GLU A 123 -5.16 -1.90 -15.11
N ASP A 124 -3.97 -1.54 -14.62
CA ASP A 124 -3.83 -0.67 -13.44
C ASP A 124 -4.48 0.69 -13.63
N LEU A 125 -4.45 1.28 -14.83
CA LEU A 125 -5.13 2.54 -15.11
C LEU A 125 -6.65 2.40 -15.11
N PHE A 126 -7.18 1.30 -15.67
CA PHE A 126 -8.61 0.99 -15.62
C PHE A 126 -9.10 0.75 -14.17
N TYR A 127 -8.28 0.08 -13.34
CA TYR A 127 -8.57 -0.13 -11.93
C TYR A 127 -8.47 1.17 -11.12
N ALA A 128 -7.42 1.96 -11.31
CA ALA A 128 -7.24 3.25 -10.64
C ALA A 128 -8.36 4.23 -10.98
N ALA A 129 -8.87 4.20 -12.22
CA ALA A 129 -10.01 4.99 -12.64
C ALA A 129 -11.37 4.43 -12.15
N GLY A 130 -11.38 3.31 -11.41
CA GLY A 130 -12.60 2.65 -10.92
C GLY A 130 -13.49 2.09 -12.02
N ARG A 131 -12.98 1.96 -13.25
CA ARG A 131 -13.72 1.53 -14.43
C ARG A 131 -13.76 0.02 -14.60
N LEU A 132 -12.76 -0.67 -14.06
CA LEU A 132 -12.80 -2.11 -13.91
C LEU A 132 -12.97 -2.44 -12.43
N GLN A 133 -14.14 -2.93 -12.09
CA GLN A 133 -14.47 -3.39 -10.74
C GLN A 133 -14.24 -4.89 -10.73
N PHE A 134 -13.12 -5.34 -10.15
CA PHE A 134 -12.71 -6.76 -10.22
C PHE A 134 -13.78 -7.69 -9.65
N ASP A 135 -14.45 -7.24 -8.60
CA ASP A 135 -15.56 -7.94 -7.98
C ASP A 135 -16.77 -8.13 -8.91
N ARG A 136 -16.93 -7.32 -9.96
CA ARG A 136 -17.98 -7.47 -11.00
C ARG A 136 -17.54 -8.25 -12.22
N THR A 137 -16.25 -8.58 -12.37
CA THR A 137 -15.84 -9.37 -13.54
C THR A 137 -16.32 -10.81 -13.40
N PRO A 138 -16.65 -11.50 -14.51
CA PRO A 138 -17.02 -12.90 -14.47
C PRO A 138 -15.92 -13.74 -13.80
N CYS A 139 -16.31 -14.67 -12.94
CA CYS A 139 -15.44 -15.63 -12.26
C CYS A 139 -15.56 -16.99 -12.96
N PRO A 140 -14.67 -17.34 -13.90
CA PRO A 140 -14.81 -18.55 -14.71
C PRO A 140 -14.72 -19.84 -13.90
N ALA A 141 -14.07 -19.77 -12.73
CA ALA A 141 -13.91 -20.91 -11.84
C ALA A 141 -15.18 -21.26 -11.04
N PHE A 142 -16.20 -20.39 -11.05
CA PHE A 142 -17.44 -20.60 -10.31
C PHE A 142 -18.65 -20.72 -11.23
N SER A 143 -19.12 -21.96 -11.41
CA SER A 143 -20.42 -22.25 -12.04
C SER A 143 -21.55 -22.29 -11.00
N ILE A 144 -22.69 -21.68 -11.33
CA ILE A 144 -23.92 -21.70 -10.52
C ILE A 144 -24.39 -23.13 -10.29
N GLU A 145 -24.49 -23.92 -11.36
CA GLU A 145 -25.01 -25.29 -11.35
C GLU A 145 -24.17 -26.23 -10.47
N ARG A 146 -22.85 -26.01 -10.45
CA ARG A 146 -21.91 -26.92 -9.79
C ARG A 146 -21.61 -26.54 -8.34
N HIS A 147 -21.68 -25.25 -8.01
CA HIS A 147 -21.15 -24.75 -6.74
C HIS A 147 -22.18 -24.00 -5.89
N LEU A 148 -23.35 -23.63 -6.45
CA LEU A 148 -24.41 -22.99 -5.68
C LEU A 148 -25.47 -24.02 -5.30
N ASP A 149 -25.22 -24.72 -4.20
CA ASP A 149 -26.20 -25.62 -3.58
C ASP A 149 -27.28 -24.85 -2.79
N ASP A 150 -28.30 -25.57 -2.34
CA ASP A 150 -29.43 -25.00 -1.60
C ASP A 150 -29.04 -24.47 -0.22
N GLU A 151 -27.99 -25.02 0.40
CA GLU A 151 -27.51 -24.57 1.70
C GLU A 151 -26.79 -23.22 1.58
N ALA A 152 -25.90 -23.08 0.60
CA ALA A 152 -25.24 -21.85 0.24
C ALA A 152 -26.25 -20.78 -0.17
N TRP A 153 -27.26 -21.15 -0.96
CA TRP A 153 -28.36 -20.25 -1.32
C TRP A 153 -29.15 -19.80 -0.09
N ALA A 154 -29.55 -20.73 0.79
CA ALA A 154 -30.30 -20.43 2.00
C ALA A 154 -29.51 -19.55 2.98
N ARG A 155 -28.19 -19.79 3.11
CA ARG A 155 -27.28 -18.97 3.93
C ARG A 155 -27.16 -17.56 3.37
N PHE A 156 -26.95 -17.43 2.06
CA PHE A 156 -26.83 -16.14 1.36
C PHE A 156 -28.10 -15.31 1.48
N THR A 157 -29.26 -15.90 1.17
CA THR A 157 -30.56 -15.21 1.21
C THR A 157 -30.97 -14.81 2.63
N ARG A 158 -30.68 -15.64 3.64
CA ARG A 158 -30.89 -15.31 5.05
C ARG A 158 -30.10 -14.08 5.47
N ARG A 159 -28.78 -14.06 5.17
CA ARG A 159 -27.93 -12.89 5.46
C ARG A 159 -28.34 -11.67 4.61
N GLY A 160 -28.65 -11.87 3.34
CA GLY A 160 -29.01 -10.82 2.40
C GLY A 160 -30.44 -10.27 2.53
N LYS A 161 -31.23 -10.82 3.48
CA LYS A 161 -32.65 -10.48 3.70
C LYS A 161 -33.46 -10.61 2.40
N ILE A 162 -33.28 -11.74 1.70
CA ILE A 162 -33.94 -12.07 0.43
C ILE A 162 -34.98 -13.15 0.71
N PRO A 163 -36.24 -13.00 0.25
CA PRO A 163 -37.24 -14.04 0.37
C PRO A 163 -36.80 -15.34 -0.32
N GLN A 164 -36.91 -16.48 0.36
CA GLN A 164 -36.55 -17.80 -0.20
C GLN A 164 -37.40 -18.17 -1.43
N SER A 165 -38.60 -17.60 -1.55
CA SER A 165 -39.52 -17.82 -2.67
C SER A 165 -39.13 -17.08 -3.95
N MET A 166 -38.14 -16.18 -3.90
CA MET A 166 -37.68 -15.45 -5.08
C MET A 166 -36.90 -16.38 -6.02
N ASP A 167 -37.13 -16.24 -7.33
CA ASP A 167 -36.34 -16.94 -8.33
C ASP A 167 -34.84 -16.61 -8.17
N ARG A 168 -34.02 -17.67 -8.14
CA ARG A 168 -32.59 -17.57 -7.84
C ARG A 168 -31.86 -16.73 -8.88
N ILE A 169 -32.14 -16.95 -10.16
CA ILE A 169 -31.46 -16.24 -11.26
C ILE A 169 -31.87 -14.77 -11.28
N ALA A 170 -33.16 -14.47 -11.13
CA ALA A 170 -33.66 -13.10 -11.05
C ALA A 170 -33.05 -12.34 -9.86
N ALA A 171 -32.98 -12.96 -8.68
CA ALA A 171 -32.37 -12.37 -7.50
C ALA A 171 -30.89 -12.04 -7.73
N LEU A 172 -30.12 -12.99 -8.26
CA LEU A 172 -28.70 -12.80 -8.54
C LEU A 172 -28.45 -11.72 -9.60
N LEU A 173 -29.29 -11.66 -10.64
CA LEU A 173 -29.18 -10.66 -11.71
C LEU A 173 -29.48 -9.25 -11.17
N ASN A 174 -30.55 -9.10 -10.39
CA ASN A 174 -30.95 -7.82 -9.79
C ASN A 174 -29.90 -7.28 -8.82
N LEU A 175 -29.20 -8.17 -8.13
CA LEU A 175 -28.09 -7.81 -7.23
C LEU A 175 -26.78 -7.60 -8.00
N GLY A 176 -26.73 -7.84 -9.30
CA GLY A 176 -25.52 -7.72 -10.13
C GLY A 176 -24.47 -8.79 -9.83
N LEU A 177 -24.86 -9.90 -9.19
CA LEU A 177 -23.98 -11.02 -8.84
C LEU A 177 -23.75 -11.99 -10.00
N ILE A 178 -24.59 -11.93 -11.03
CA ILE A 178 -24.39 -12.59 -12.32
C ILE A 178 -24.48 -11.54 -13.45
N ASP A 179 -23.83 -11.81 -14.58
CA ASP A 179 -23.96 -10.98 -15.78
C ASP A 179 -25.18 -11.35 -16.64
N ALA A 180 -25.39 -10.62 -17.73
CA ALA A 180 -26.50 -10.86 -18.67
C ALA A 180 -26.44 -12.24 -19.36
N GLN A 181 -25.26 -12.90 -19.34
CA GLN A 181 -25.05 -14.25 -19.83
C GLN A 181 -25.13 -15.29 -18.70
N GLN A 182 -25.65 -14.90 -17.52
CA GLN A 182 -25.77 -15.72 -16.31
C GLN A 182 -24.44 -16.28 -15.78
N ARG A 183 -23.31 -15.63 -16.09
CA ARG A 183 -22.02 -15.99 -15.51
C ARG A 183 -21.86 -15.33 -14.16
N MET A 184 -21.44 -16.11 -13.16
CA MET A 184 -21.19 -15.61 -11.81
C MET A 184 -20.07 -14.56 -11.82
N THR A 185 -20.26 -13.47 -11.10
CA THR A 185 -19.22 -12.46 -10.82
C THR A 185 -18.30 -12.94 -9.69
N HIS A 186 -17.11 -12.36 -9.55
CA HIS A 186 -16.25 -12.65 -8.40
C HIS A 186 -16.92 -12.36 -7.06
N ALA A 187 -17.64 -11.23 -6.91
CA ALA A 187 -18.40 -10.91 -5.70
C ALA A 187 -19.42 -11.99 -5.37
N GLY A 188 -20.22 -12.40 -6.36
CA GLY A 188 -21.22 -13.44 -6.18
C GLY A 188 -20.59 -14.77 -5.77
N ALA A 189 -19.51 -15.17 -6.42
CA ALA A 189 -18.75 -16.36 -6.04
C ALA A 189 -18.25 -16.27 -4.59
N TRP A 190 -17.65 -15.15 -4.17
CA TRP A 190 -17.11 -15.01 -2.82
C TRP A 190 -18.16 -14.98 -1.70
N LEU A 191 -19.38 -14.52 -2.01
CA LEU A 191 -20.49 -14.46 -1.05
C LEU A 191 -21.19 -15.80 -0.85
N MET A 192 -20.97 -16.78 -1.74
CA MET A 192 -21.70 -18.06 -1.75
C MET A 192 -20.80 -19.29 -1.84
N ALA A 193 -19.49 -19.12 -2.08
CA ALA A 193 -18.60 -20.25 -2.25
C ALA A 193 -18.45 -21.07 -0.95
N PRO A 194 -18.53 -22.41 -1.04
CA PRO A 194 -18.16 -23.27 0.09
C PRO A 194 -16.67 -23.14 0.43
N ASP A 195 -15.84 -22.93 -0.60
CA ASP A 195 -14.42 -22.58 -0.48
C ASP A 195 -14.08 -21.44 -1.44
N ILE A 196 -13.80 -20.25 -0.90
CA ILE A 196 -13.47 -19.03 -1.66
C ILE A 196 -12.22 -19.19 -2.54
N ARG A 197 -11.31 -20.11 -2.19
CA ARG A 197 -10.09 -20.36 -2.96
C ARG A 197 -10.38 -20.95 -4.34
N THR A 198 -11.51 -21.65 -4.49
CA THR A 198 -11.98 -22.15 -5.79
C THR A 198 -12.29 -21.00 -6.75
N ALA A 199 -12.81 -19.89 -6.23
CA ALA A 199 -13.08 -18.69 -7.02
C ALA A 199 -11.83 -17.82 -7.20
N THR A 200 -11.02 -17.65 -6.15
CA THR A 200 -9.85 -16.78 -6.17
C THR A 200 -8.79 -17.24 -5.17
N THR A 201 -7.62 -17.64 -5.66
CA THR A 201 -6.50 -18.04 -4.80
C THR A 201 -5.41 -16.97 -4.77
N PRO A 202 -4.96 -16.51 -3.58
CA PRO A 202 -5.44 -16.81 -2.23
C PRO A 202 -6.38 -15.73 -1.66
N ALA A 203 -7.69 -15.99 -1.62
CA ALA A 203 -8.68 -15.08 -1.02
C ALA A 203 -9.06 -15.40 0.45
N HIS A 204 -8.43 -16.40 1.06
CA HIS A 204 -8.68 -16.81 2.45
C HIS A 204 -8.12 -15.79 3.46
N VAL A 205 -8.55 -15.89 4.73
CA VAL A 205 -7.92 -15.20 5.87
C VAL A 205 -7.03 -16.19 6.60
N SER A 206 -5.76 -15.83 6.81
CA SER A 206 -4.82 -16.67 7.57
C SER A 206 -4.56 -16.06 8.94
N CYS A 207 -4.80 -16.84 9.97
CA CYS A 207 -4.65 -16.43 11.36
C CYS A 207 -3.48 -17.18 12.00
N ALA A 208 -2.62 -16.47 12.71
CA ALA A 208 -1.49 -17.05 13.43
C ALA A 208 -1.34 -16.42 14.83
N LEU A 209 -1.22 -17.27 15.84
CA LEU A 209 -0.89 -16.90 17.21
C LEU A 209 0.61 -17.07 17.42
N PHE A 210 1.28 -16.05 17.95
CA PHE A 210 2.71 -16.06 18.22
C PHE A 210 3.01 -16.07 19.72
N LEU A 211 4.10 -16.75 20.09
CA LEU A 211 4.67 -16.65 21.42
C LEU A 211 5.44 -15.32 21.55
N GLY A 212 4.99 -14.45 22.45
CA GLY A 212 5.62 -13.16 22.71
C GLY A 212 5.20 -12.08 21.71
N THR A 213 6.10 -11.14 21.42
CA THR A 213 5.81 -9.91 20.65
C THR A 213 6.38 -9.92 19.22
N THR A 214 7.06 -11.02 18.84
CA THR A 214 7.76 -11.19 17.56
C THR A 214 7.24 -12.40 16.78
N LYS A 215 7.40 -12.40 15.45
CA LYS A 215 7.03 -13.51 14.56
C LYS A 215 8.00 -14.70 14.60
N SER A 216 8.55 -15.02 15.76
CA SER A 216 9.61 -16.03 15.92
C SER A 216 9.07 -17.44 16.10
N ARG A 217 8.03 -17.62 16.93
CA ARG A 217 7.45 -18.93 17.24
C ARG A 217 5.93 -18.88 17.15
N ILE A 218 5.36 -19.69 16.26
CA ILE A 218 3.91 -19.85 16.08
C ILE A 218 3.42 -20.90 17.09
N LEU A 219 2.35 -20.57 17.81
CA LEU A 219 1.66 -21.47 18.75
C LEU A 219 0.44 -22.14 18.13
N ASP A 220 -0.28 -21.40 17.30
CA ASP A 220 -1.49 -21.87 16.61
C ASP A 220 -1.58 -21.18 15.24
N ARG A 221 -2.09 -21.88 14.24
CA ARG A 221 -2.35 -21.34 12.90
C ARG A 221 -3.63 -21.93 12.34
N ARG A 222 -4.48 -21.07 11.78
CA ARG A 222 -5.74 -21.46 11.18
C ARG A 222 -6.06 -20.62 9.95
N ASP A 223 -6.48 -21.27 8.87
CA ASP A 223 -6.85 -20.59 7.63
C ASP A 223 -8.37 -20.72 7.39
N PHE A 224 -9.05 -19.58 7.29
CA PHE A 224 -10.50 -19.49 7.04
C PHE A 224 -10.76 -19.18 5.57
N HIS A 225 -11.57 -20.01 4.91
CA HIS A 225 -11.73 -19.98 3.46
C HIS A 225 -13.17 -20.22 3.01
N ARG A 226 -14.16 -20.07 3.89
CA ARG A 226 -15.59 -20.13 3.54
C ARG A 226 -16.03 -18.85 2.80
N ASP A 227 -17.34 -18.70 2.56
CA ASP A 227 -17.91 -17.44 2.08
C ASP A 227 -17.49 -16.25 2.95
N ILE A 228 -17.36 -15.07 2.35
CA ILE A 228 -16.79 -13.89 3.01
C ILE A 228 -17.44 -13.59 4.38
N PRO A 229 -18.77 -13.49 4.50
CA PRO A 229 -19.38 -13.23 5.80
C PRO A 229 -19.05 -14.31 6.84
N SER A 230 -19.11 -15.59 6.48
CA SER A 230 -18.71 -16.68 7.39
C SER A 230 -17.24 -16.60 7.78
N MET A 231 -16.35 -16.27 6.84
CA MET A 231 -14.93 -16.14 7.08
C MET A 231 -14.61 -15.00 8.06
N ILE A 232 -15.34 -13.89 7.99
CA ILE A 232 -15.20 -12.77 8.93
C ILE A 232 -15.64 -13.20 10.33
N ASP A 233 -16.83 -13.80 10.46
CA ASP A 233 -17.38 -14.26 11.74
C ASP A 233 -16.46 -15.30 12.39
N ASP A 234 -16.00 -16.30 11.62
CA ASP A 234 -15.10 -17.35 12.11
C ASP A 234 -13.74 -16.81 12.56
N SER A 235 -13.20 -15.85 11.82
CA SER A 235 -11.91 -15.24 12.15
C SER A 235 -12.02 -14.41 13.42
N ALA A 236 -13.11 -13.65 13.59
CA ALA A 236 -13.39 -12.89 14.81
C ALA A 236 -13.53 -13.82 16.02
N ALA A 237 -14.36 -14.87 15.91
CA ALA A 237 -14.55 -15.88 16.96
C ALA A 237 -13.22 -16.57 17.34
N TRP A 238 -12.37 -16.86 16.34
CA TRP A 238 -11.04 -17.42 16.61
C TRP A 238 -10.15 -16.43 17.36
N ILE A 239 -10.12 -15.14 16.97
CA ILE A 239 -9.36 -14.12 17.73
C ILE A 239 -9.84 -14.08 19.18
N LEU A 240 -11.15 -14.01 19.41
CA LEU A 240 -11.75 -13.98 20.74
C LEU A 240 -11.32 -15.20 21.58
N SER A 241 -11.24 -16.39 20.98
CA SER A 241 -10.77 -17.60 21.67
C SER A 241 -9.27 -17.61 22.05
N LYS A 242 -8.48 -16.66 21.55
CA LYS A 242 -7.03 -16.55 21.78
C LYS A 242 -6.62 -15.33 22.59
N ILE A 243 -7.57 -14.45 22.93
CA ILE A 243 -7.34 -13.28 23.77
C ILE A 243 -7.89 -13.53 25.18
N ASN A 244 -7.51 -12.68 26.14
CA ASN A 244 -7.98 -12.84 27.52
C ASN A 244 -9.44 -12.41 27.64
N VAL A 245 -10.17 -13.09 28.52
CA VAL A 245 -11.56 -12.77 28.85
C VAL A 245 -11.64 -12.50 30.34
N GLY A 246 -12.02 -11.29 30.71
CA GLY A 246 -12.29 -10.92 32.10
C GLY A 246 -13.70 -11.35 32.50
N LEU A 247 -13.89 -11.72 33.75
CA LEU A 247 -15.21 -12.00 34.32
C LEU A 247 -15.70 -10.76 35.07
N VAL A 248 -16.74 -10.11 34.56
CA VAL A 248 -17.36 -8.95 35.21
C VAL A 248 -18.72 -9.36 35.75
N ILE A 249 -18.97 -9.11 37.03
CA ILE A 249 -20.27 -9.38 37.65
C ILE A 249 -21.15 -8.15 37.43
N ARG A 250 -22.19 -8.26 36.60
CA ARG A 250 -23.20 -7.22 36.41
C ARG A 250 -24.53 -7.70 36.99
N GLY A 251 -24.91 -7.15 38.14
CA GLY A 251 -26.09 -7.59 38.89
C GLY A 251 -25.94 -9.03 39.39
N MET A 252 -26.88 -9.91 39.01
CA MET A 252 -26.91 -11.33 39.41
C MET A 252 -26.25 -12.27 38.38
N ARG A 253 -25.69 -11.74 37.28
CA ARG A 253 -25.10 -12.55 36.20
C ARG A 253 -23.61 -12.24 36.05
N ARG A 254 -22.84 -13.31 35.81
CA ARG A 254 -21.44 -13.22 35.39
C ARG A 254 -21.43 -13.01 33.88
N GLU A 255 -20.79 -11.94 33.44
CA GLU A 255 -20.60 -11.65 32.02
C GLU A 255 -19.12 -11.81 31.68
N GLU A 256 -18.85 -12.51 30.59
CA GLU A 256 -17.53 -12.65 29.99
C GLU A 256 -17.26 -11.41 29.13
N LEU A 257 -16.23 -10.64 29.49
CA LEU A 257 -15.83 -9.43 28.77
C LEU A 257 -14.43 -9.66 28.16
N PRO A 258 -14.34 -9.91 26.84
CA PRO A 258 -13.05 -10.03 26.17
C PRO A 258 -12.23 -8.75 26.29
N GLU A 259 -10.90 -8.85 26.27
CA GLU A 259 -10.01 -7.67 26.35
C GLU A 259 -10.14 -6.70 25.15
N LEU A 260 -10.69 -7.16 24.02
CA LEU A 260 -10.94 -6.35 22.83
C LEU A 260 -12.41 -6.51 22.40
N PRO A 261 -13.09 -5.43 21.95
CA PRO A 261 -14.48 -5.51 21.55
C PRO A 261 -14.65 -6.33 20.27
N GLU A 262 -15.51 -7.35 20.31
CA GLU A 262 -15.85 -8.22 19.18
C GLU A 262 -16.28 -7.42 17.96
N GLU A 263 -17.16 -6.44 18.14
CA GLU A 263 -17.66 -5.60 17.06
C GLU A 263 -16.54 -4.85 16.32
N ALA A 264 -15.52 -4.38 17.03
CA ALA A 264 -14.40 -3.66 16.41
C ALA A 264 -13.49 -4.60 15.62
N LEU A 265 -13.28 -5.82 16.12
CA LEU A 265 -12.54 -6.87 15.40
C LEU A 265 -13.28 -7.27 14.12
N ARG A 266 -14.60 -7.49 14.22
CA ARG A 266 -15.46 -7.82 13.07
C ARG A 266 -15.45 -6.71 12.02
N GLU A 267 -15.59 -5.45 12.43
CA GLU A 267 -15.53 -4.29 11.54
C GLU A 267 -14.15 -4.15 10.88
N ALA A 268 -13.06 -4.39 11.61
CA ALA A 268 -11.71 -4.35 11.04
C ALA A 268 -11.46 -5.48 10.05
N LEU A 269 -11.91 -6.71 10.34
CA LEU A 269 -11.85 -7.84 9.41
C LEU A 269 -12.70 -7.60 8.16
N ALA A 270 -13.92 -7.10 8.33
CA ALA A 270 -14.81 -6.80 7.22
C ALA A 270 -14.22 -5.72 6.30
N ASN A 271 -13.64 -4.66 6.86
CA ASN A 271 -12.93 -3.65 6.09
C ASN A 271 -11.68 -4.22 5.39
N ALA A 272 -10.91 -5.07 6.08
CA ALA A 272 -9.74 -5.73 5.50
C ALA A 272 -10.11 -6.58 4.29
N VAL A 273 -11.21 -7.32 4.34
CA VAL A 273 -11.68 -8.18 3.25
C VAL A 273 -12.34 -7.35 2.14
N ALA A 274 -13.21 -6.39 2.47
CA ALA A 274 -13.95 -5.58 1.50
C ALA A 274 -13.04 -4.67 0.67
N HIS A 275 -11.95 -4.15 1.26
CA HIS A 275 -11.01 -3.26 0.57
C HIS A 275 -9.75 -3.96 0.04
N ARG A 276 -9.65 -5.29 0.20
CA ARG A 276 -8.53 -6.12 -0.28
C ARG A 276 -8.31 -5.94 -1.78
N ASP A 277 -7.05 -5.87 -2.21
CA ASP A 277 -6.71 -6.09 -3.62
C ASP A 277 -6.74 -7.59 -3.94
N TYR A 278 -7.85 -8.06 -4.51
CA TYR A 278 -8.04 -9.46 -4.86
C TYR A 278 -7.19 -9.95 -6.04
N ARG A 279 -6.47 -9.06 -6.72
CA ARG A 279 -5.49 -9.41 -7.75
C ARG A 279 -4.15 -9.81 -7.14
N SER A 280 -3.91 -9.43 -5.88
CA SER A 280 -2.70 -9.80 -5.14
C SER A 280 -2.69 -11.29 -4.79
N GLN A 281 -1.50 -11.88 -4.84
CA GLN A 281 -1.24 -13.26 -4.38
C GLN A 281 -1.07 -13.35 -2.86
N ALA A 282 -1.32 -12.27 -2.10
CA ALA A 282 -1.32 -12.26 -0.65
C ALA A 282 -2.73 -12.37 -0.08
N ASN A 283 -2.90 -13.12 1.00
CA ASN A 283 -4.13 -13.19 1.78
C ASN A 283 -4.23 -12.06 2.82
N VAL A 284 -5.41 -11.88 3.42
CA VAL A 284 -5.53 -11.11 4.67
C VAL A 284 -4.91 -11.95 5.78
N GLN A 285 -4.10 -11.31 6.62
CA GLN A 285 -3.37 -11.97 7.69
C GLN A 285 -3.78 -11.38 9.04
N VAL A 286 -4.09 -12.26 9.99
CA VAL A 286 -4.34 -11.91 11.38
C VAL A 286 -3.19 -12.46 12.21
N HIS A 287 -2.47 -11.59 12.91
CA HIS A 287 -1.41 -11.97 13.82
C HIS A 287 -1.82 -11.61 15.25
N VAL A 288 -1.93 -12.62 16.11
CA VAL A 288 -2.16 -12.42 17.54
C VAL A 288 -0.82 -12.56 18.26
N PHE A 289 -0.40 -11.50 18.94
CA PHE A 289 0.81 -11.45 19.78
C PHE A 289 0.42 -11.33 21.25
N LYS A 290 1.40 -11.42 22.15
CA LYS A 290 1.21 -11.17 23.58
C LYS A 290 0.65 -9.76 23.84
N ASP A 291 1.09 -8.76 23.09
CA ASP A 291 0.84 -7.33 23.35
C ASP A 291 -0.12 -6.66 22.35
N ARG A 292 -0.49 -7.32 21.25
CA ARG A 292 -1.36 -6.75 20.21
C ARG A 292 -1.99 -7.80 19.30
N VAL A 293 -3.07 -7.42 18.62
CA VAL A 293 -3.62 -8.11 17.46
C VAL A 293 -3.42 -7.24 16.22
N GLU A 294 -2.84 -7.78 15.16
CA GLU A 294 -2.64 -7.10 13.87
C GLU A 294 -3.52 -7.74 12.81
N ILE A 295 -4.31 -6.94 12.09
CA ILE A 295 -5.05 -7.35 10.88
C ILE A 295 -4.40 -6.64 9.70
N VAL A 296 -3.79 -7.42 8.81
CA VAL A 296 -3.01 -6.95 7.66
C VAL A 296 -3.75 -7.30 6.38
N SER A 297 -4.12 -6.29 5.60
CA SER A 297 -4.78 -6.46 4.30
C SER A 297 -3.86 -6.02 3.16
N PRO A 298 -3.75 -6.81 2.08
CA PRO A 298 -3.04 -6.41 0.88
C PRO A 298 -3.85 -5.39 0.07
N GLY A 299 -3.14 -4.40 -0.45
CA GLY A 299 -3.68 -3.23 -1.12
C GLY A 299 -3.39 -1.96 -0.32
N GLY A 300 -2.94 -0.90 -1.01
CA GLY A 300 -2.84 0.45 -0.45
C GLY A 300 -4.15 1.23 -0.62
N LEU A 301 -4.08 2.55 -0.41
CA LEU A 301 -5.21 3.45 -0.62
C LEU A 301 -5.64 3.46 -2.10
N PRO A 302 -6.94 3.56 -2.40
CA PRO A 302 -7.42 3.83 -3.75
C PRO A 302 -6.83 5.12 -4.32
N ALA A 303 -6.70 5.20 -5.64
CA ALA A 303 -6.18 6.40 -6.30
C ALA A 303 -7.04 7.64 -5.95
N GLY A 304 -6.38 8.71 -5.53
CA GLY A 304 -7.04 9.95 -5.11
C GLY A 304 -7.45 10.00 -3.62
N MET A 305 -7.21 8.93 -2.85
CA MET A 305 -7.37 8.94 -1.39
C MET A 305 -6.02 9.15 -0.71
N THR A 306 -6.02 9.97 0.35
CA THR A 306 -4.85 10.20 1.21
C THR A 306 -5.11 9.68 2.62
N GLU A 307 -4.07 9.55 3.43
CA GLU A 307 -4.21 9.16 4.85
C GLU A 307 -5.11 10.12 5.64
N ALA A 308 -5.12 11.40 5.28
CA ALA A 308 -5.98 12.40 5.92
C ALA A 308 -7.47 12.19 5.64
N ASP A 309 -7.81 11.45 4.57
CA ASP A 309 -9.20 11.13 4.22
C ASP A 309 -9.74 9.92 5.01
N LEU A 310 -8.86 9.13 5.65
CA LEU A 310 -9.24 7.93 6.40
C LEU A 310 -10.18 8.26 7.56
N GLY A 311 -11.30 7.55 7.64
CA GLY A 311 -12.32 7.73 8.67
C GLY A 311 -13.28 8.90 8.43
N THR A 312 -13.19 9.58 7.28
CA THR A 312 -14.17 10.60 6.84
C THR A 312 -14.75 10.27 5.48
N LYS A 313 -13.92 9.77 4.55
CA LYS A 313 -14.34 9.33 3.22
C LYS A 313 -14.13 7.82 3.11
N SER A 314 -15.03 7.14 2.41
CA SER A 314 -14.84 5.75 2.03
C SER A 314 -15.05 5.59 0.54
N VAL A 315 -14.04 5.02 -0.12
CA VAL A 315 -14.09 4.60 -1.52
C VAL A 315 -13.80 3.10 -1.53
N PRO A 316 -14.82 2.24 -1.67
CA PRO A 316 -14.60 0.80 -1.68
C PRO A 316 -13.85 0.37 -2.94
N ARG A 317 -12.82 -0.47 -2.76
CA ARG A 317 -12.09 -1.09 -3.88
C ARG A 317 -12.95 -2.11 -4.62
N ASN A 318 -13.83 -2.79 -3.88
CA ASN A 318 -14.78 -3.78 -4.38
C ASN A 318 -16.21 -3.28 -4.07
N PRO A 319 -16.81 -2.38 -4.88
CA PRO A 319 -18.08 -1.73 -4.55
C PRO A 319 -19.28 -2.69 -4.52
N LEU A 320 -19.31 -3.70 -5.38
CA LEU A 320 -20.39 -4.70 -5.40
C LEU A 320 -20.32 -5.56 -4.14
N LEU A 321 -19.11 -6.04 -3.80
CA LEU A 321 -18.90 -6.78 -2.55
C LEU A 321 -19.27 -5.92 -1.34
N PHE A 322 -18.76 -4.69 -1.25
CA PHE A 322 -19.04 -3.78 -0.14
C PHE A 322 -20.54 -3.52 0.01
N GLY A 323 -21.24 -3.24 -1.10
CA GLY A 323 -22.69 -3.03 -1.09
C GLY A 323 -23.48 -4.24 -0.58
N MET A 324 -23.03 -5.45 -0.92
CA MET A 324 -23.63 -6.68 -0.38
C MET A 324 -23.34 -6.89 1.10
N LEU A 325 -22.11 -6.63 1.56
CA LEU A 325 -21.76 -6.71 2.99
C LEU A 325 -22.55 -5.70 3.82
N TYR A 326 -22.77 -4.49 3.29
CA TYR A 326 -23.62 -3.49 3.92
C TYR A 326 -25.07 -3.97 4.02
N ARG A 327 -25.62 -4.54 2.93
CA ARG A 327 -26.97 -5.13 2.94
C ARG A 327 -27.13 -6.27 3.96
N MET A 328 -26.07 -7.02 4.20
CA MET A 328 -26.03 -8.15 5.14
C MET A 328 -25.73 -7.74 6.60
N ASP A 329 -25.65 -6.43 6.90
CA ASP A 329 -25.23 -5.89 8.20
C ASP A 329 -23.84 -6.39 8.66
N VAL A 330 -22.98 -6.76 7.71
CA VAL A 330 -21.59 -7.17 7.97
C VAL A 330 -20.71 -5.94 8.17
N VAL A 331 -20.98 -4.88 7.41
CA VAL A 331 -20.35 -3.55 7.54
C VAL A 331 -21.42 -2.48 7.68
N GLU A 332 -21.04 -1.37 8.28
CA GLU A 332 -21.92 -0.24 8.55
C GLU A 332 -21.68 0.92 7.57
N ASN A 333 -22.30 2.08 7.82
CA ASN A 333 -22.29 3.25 6.92
C ASN A 333 -20.93 3.55 6.25
N ILE A 334 -21.01 3.92 4.96
CA ILE A 334 -19.86 4.29 4.13
C ILE A 334 -19.13 5.50 4.76
N GLY A 335 -17.90 5.28 5.22
CA GLY A 335 -17.02 6.34 5.74
C GLY A 335 -16.87 6.38 7.26
N SER A 336 -17.67 5.62 8.00
CA SER A 336 -17.59 5.60 9.47
C SER A 336 -16.82 4.41 10.05
N GLY A 337 -16.43 3.39 9.27
CA GLY A 337 -15.86 2.14 9.80
C GLY A 337 -14.66 2.33 10.73
N ILE A 338 -13.67 3.13 10.32
CA ILE A 338 -12.51 3.47 11.18
C ILE A 338 -12.96 4.23 12.44
N ARG A 339 -13.88 5.19 12.30
CA ARG A 339 -14.37 5.96 13.44
C ARG A 339 -15.11 5.07 14.44
N ARG A 340 -15.92 4.14 13.94
CA ARG A 340 -16.63 3.14 14.75
C ARG A 340 -15.66 2.23 15.49
N ILE A 341 -14.62 1.71 14.83
CA ILE A 341 -13.58 0.92 15.51
C ILE A 341 -12.99 1.71 16.69
N LEU A 342 -12.66 3.00 16.48
CA LEU A 342 -12.12 3.86 17.53
C LEU A 342 -13.12 4.14 18.66
N ASP A 343 -14.39 4.36 18.33
CA ASP A 343 -15.46 4.62 19.29
C ASP A 343 -15.77 3.36 20.13
N LEU A 344 -15.89 2.19 19.49
CA LEU A 344 -16.08 0.89 20.14
C LEU A 344 -14.92 0.56 21.10
N CYS A 345 -13.67 0.75 20.67
CA CYS A 345 -12.52 0.54 21.57
C CYS A 345 -12.54 1.50 22.76
N ARG A 346 -12.92 2.76 22.56
CA ARG A 346 -13.02 3.75 23.65
C ARG A 346 -14.12 3.37 24.64
N GLU A 347 -15.30 3.00 24.15
CA GLU A 347 -16.45 2.61 24.97
C GLU A 347 -16.20 1.31 25.74
N HIS A 348 -15.44 0.39 25.15
CA HIS A 348 -15.00 -0.85 25.78
C HIS A 348 -13.86 -0.65 26.80
N GLY A 349 -13.23 0.52 26.84
CA GLY A 349 -12.04 0.78 27.64
C GLY A 349 -10.76 0.13 27.10
N ALA A 350 -10.76 -0.35 25.85
CA ALA A 350 -9.61 -0.92 25.20
C ALA A 350 -8.62 0.18 24.74
N PRO A 351 -7.31 -0.11 24.67
CA PRO A 351 -6.33 0.80 24.09
C PRO A 351 -6.71 1.23 22.66
N ARG A 352 -6.41 2.48 22.31
CA ARG A 352 -6.74 3.02 20.99
C ARG A 352 -5.99 2.24 19.88
N PRO A 353 -6.71 1.69 18.88
CA PRO A 353 -6.05 1.02 17.77
C PRO A 353 -5.33 2.00 16.83
N THR A 354 -4.27 1.53 16.19
CA THR A 354 -3.49 2.27 15.19
C THR A 354 -3.72 1.70 13.80
N ILE A 355 -3.65 2.56 12.79
CA ILE A 355 -3.82 2.17 11.38
C ILE A 355 -2.60 2.66 10.64
N ASP A 356 -1.80 1.70 10.15
CA ASP A 356 -0.61 1.96 9.35
C ASP A 356 -0.92 1.68 7.89
N VAL A 357 -0.70 2.67 7.04
CA VAL A 357 -0.94 2.59 5.61
C VAL A 357 0.39 2.71 4.86
N SER A 358 0.56 1.83 3.89
CA SER A 358 1.68 1.84 2.96
C SER A 358 1.16 1.75 1.53
N GLU A 359 2.07 1.85 0.55
CA GLU A 359 1.71 1.78 -0.88
C GLU A 359 0.95 0.49 -1.26
N HIS A 360 1.22 -0.61 -0.56
CA HIS A 360 0.69 -1.93 -0.92
C HIS A 360 0.01 -2.68 0.22
N TRP A 361 -0.06 -2.10 1.43
CA TRP A 361 -0.62 -2.76 2.60
C TRP A 361 -1.29 -1.77 3.53
N VAL A 362 -2.37 -2.22 4.17
CA VAL A 362 -3.01 -1.55 5.31
C VAL A 362 -2.97 -2.50 6.49
N THR A 363 -2.52 -2.01 7.64
CA THR A 363 -2.47 -2.76 8.90
C THR A 363 -3.27 -2.04 9.96
N VAL A 364 -4.22 -2.74 10.58
CA VAL A 364 -4.93 -2.28 11.78
C VAL A 364 -4.36 -3.03 12.97
N THR A 365 -3.88 -2.30 13.98
CA THR A 365 -3.28 -2.87 15.18
C THR A 365 -4.12 -2.51 16.39
N PHE A 366 -4.61 -3.53 17.09
CA PHE A 366 -5.28 -3.43 18.38
C PHE A 366 -4.27 -3.74 19.49
N PRO A 367 -3.81 -2.75 20.27
CA PRO A 367 -2.97 -3.03 21.42
C PRO A 367 -3.78 -3.79 22.47
N ARG A 368 -3.17 -4.81 23.06
CA ARG A 368 -3.72 -5.54 24.21
C ARG A 368 -3.24 -4.82 25.46
N ALA A 369 -4.14 -4.54 26.40
CA ALA A 369 -3.73 -3.99 27.69
C ALA A 369 -2.70 -4.96 28.29
N GLY A 370 -1.51 -4.44 28.62
CA GLY A 370 -0.42 -5.27 29.11
C GLY A 370 -0.86 -6.04 30.34
N GLN A 371 -0.45 -7.31 30.43
CA GLN A 371 -0.11 -7.85 31.72
C GLN A 371 0.87 -6.85 32.35
N GLU A 372 0.43 -6.12 33.37
CA GLU A 372 1.38 -5.76 34.42
C GLU A 372 2.01 -7.09 34.83
N ASP A 373 3.33 -7.21 34.64
CA ASP A 373 4.05 -8.34 35.21
C ASP A 373 3.78 -8.25 36.72
N ASP A 374 2.93 -9.15 37.21
CA ASP A 374 2.62 -9.34 38.62
C ASP A 374 3.88 -9.88 39.32
N ASN A 375 4.85 -8.99 39.47
CA ASN A 375 5.96 -9.05 40.40
C ASN A 375 5.84 -7.79 41.26
N GLY A 376 4.79 -7.77 42.08
CA GLY A 376 4.49 -6.74 43.06
C GLY A 376 3.93 -7.38 44.31
N ASP A 377 4.71 -8.29 44.88
CA ASP A 377 4.85 -8.52 46.32
C ASP A 377 3.77 -7.86 47.21
N CYS A 378 2.67 -8.58 47.45
CA CYS A 378 1.79 -8.30 48.58
C CYS A 378 2.38 -8.98 49.82
N GLY A 379 3.40 -8.38 50.42
CA GLY A 379 3.85 -8.66 51.78
C GLY A 379 3.19 -7.70 52.77
N PRO A 380 2.66 -8.16 53.92
CA PRO A 380 2.15 -7.29 54.95
C PRO A 380 3.30 -6.56 55.67
N GLU A 381 3.08 -5.30 56.00
CA GLU A 381 4.02 -4.46 56.75
C GLU A 381 4.29 -5.05 58.15
N SER A 382 5.57 -5.30 58.46
CA SER A 382 6.09 -5.19 59.82
C SER A 382 7.58 -4.90 59.79
N GLU A 383 7.96 -3.84 60.52
CA GLU A 383 9.32 -3.42 60.83
C GLU A 383 9.96 -4.42 61.81
N ASP A 384 11.18 -4.89 61.56
CA ASP A 384 12.27 -4.81 62.56
C ASP A 384 13.65 -5.29 62.03
N ASP A 385 14.65 -4.52 62.49
CA ASP A 385 16.08 -4.68 62.68
C ASP A 385 17.03 -5.66 61.92
N ARG A 386 18.24 -5.10 61.71
CA ARG A 386 19.53 -5.53 61.10
C ARG A 386 20.24 -6.72 61.81
N PRO A 387 21.48 -7.16 61.41
CA PRO A 387 22.19 -7.24 60.10
C PRO A 387 23.00 -8.57 59.87
N GLU A 388 23.86 -8.56 58.83
CA GLU A 388 25.06 -9.40 58.54
C GLU A 388 24.80 -10.73 57.78
N ASN A 389 25.25 -10.89 56.53
CA ASN A 389 26.60 -11.03 55.94
C ASN A 389 26.79 -12.51 55.56
N GLU A 390 26.94 -12.83 54.27
CA GLU A 390 27.91 -13.85 53.79
C GLU A 390 27.83 -14.07 52.26
N THR A 391 28.99 -13.80 51.67
CA THR A 391 29.52 -14.08 50.33
C THR A 391 29.50 -15.58 49.95
N LYS A 392 29.22 -15.93 48.66
CA LYS A 392 30.07 -16.76 47.75
C LYS A 392 29.40 -17.10 46.39
N PRO A 393 30.12 -17.63 45.35
CA PRO A 393 30.46 -16.87 44.14
C PRO A 393 29.93 -17.46 42.82
N GLU A 394 30.11 -16.70 41.74
CA GLU A 394 30.02 -17.11 40.32
C GLU A 394 30.89 -18.35 39.97
N PRO A 395 30.47 -19.14 38.96
CA PRO A 395 31.40 -19.92 38.14
C PRO A 395 31.62 -19.27 36.76
N GLU A 396 32.89 -19.17 36.37
CA GLU A 396 33.38 -18.79 35.03
C GLU A 396 32.94 -19.78 33.93
N PRO A 397 32.81 -19.35 32.66
CA PRO A 397 32.43 -20.21 31.54
C PRO A 397 33.64 -20.85 30.84
N ARG A 398 33.50 -22.11 30.39
CA ARG A 398 34.35 -22.72 29.34
C ARG A 398 33.68 -22.59 27.96
N PRO A 399 34.47 -22.54 26.87
CA PRO A 399 34.03 -21.98 25.60
C PRO A 399 33.45 -23.05 24.68
N GLU A 400 32.34 -22.72 24.00
CA GLU A 400 31.91 -23.43 22.80
C GLU A 400 31.88 -22.50 21.59
N ILE A 401 32.65 -22.91 20.59
CA ILE A 401 32.83 -22.31 19.27
C ILE A 401 31.49 -22.39 18.52
N ARG A 402 30.93 -21.25 18.15
CA ARG A 402 29.94 -21.16 17.07
C ARG A 402 30.35 -20.04 16.12
N GLN A 403 30.70 -20.45 14.89
CA GLN A 403 30.90 -19.56 13.76
C GLN A 403 29.59 -18.81 13.48
N ALA A 404 29.53 -17.55 13.87
CA ALA A 404 28.49 -16.62 13.47
C ALA A 404 29.05 -15.68 12.41
N THR A 405 28.49 -15.74 11.22
CA THR A 405 28.61 -14.69 10.21
C THR A 405 27.85 -13.47 10.71
N GLU A 406 28.54 -12.60 11.47
CA GLU A 406 28.00 -11.32 11.91
C GLU A 406 27.74 -10.42 10.71
N ARG A 407 26.46 -10.17 10.43
CA ARG A 407 26.03 -8.95 9.75
C ARG A 407 25.28 -8.11 10.76
N THR A 408 25.99 -7.17 11.39
CA THR A 408 25.40 -6.13 12.23
C THR A 408 24.35 -5.37 11.41
N PRO A 409 23.09 -5.25 11.87
CA PRO A 409 22.06 -4.55 11.11
C PRO A 409 22.38 -3.05 11.07
N THR A 410 22.86 -2.58 9.92
CA THR A 410 23.05 -1.14 9.67
C THR A 410 21.72 -0.38 9.83
N PRO A 411 21.69 0.76 10.55
CA PRO A 411 20.49 1.57 10.72
C PRO A 411 19.87 1.98 9.37
N ARG A 412 18.54 1.86 9.22
CA ARG A 412 17.81 2.30 8.03
C ARG A 412 17.80 3.84 7.93
N GLN A 413 17.94 4.36 6.72
CA GLN A 413 17.95 5.80 6.41
C GLN A 413 16.64 6.47 6.86
N GLY A 414 16.72 7.56 7.64
CA GLY A 414 15.56 8.28 8.20
C GLY A 414 15.07 7.81 9.57
N SER A 415 15.66 6.75 10.14
CA SER A 415 15.33 6.26 11.49
C SER A 415 15.79 7.21 12.60
N LEU A 416 15.14 7.14 13.78
CA LEU A 416 15.54 7.85 15.00
C LEU A 416 17.02 7.61 15.35
N ASP A 417 17.54 6.41 15.08
CA ASP A 417 18.94 6.03 15.25
C ASP A 417 19.90 6.92 14.45
N MET A 418 19.60 7.15 13.17
CA MET A 418 20.41 8.03 12.32
C MET A 418 20.39 9.47 12.82
N ARG A 419 19.25 9.94 13.32
CA ARG A 419 19.13 11.29 13.89
C ARG A 419 19.96 11.43 15.18
N VAL A 420 19.97 10.39 16.02
CA VAL A 420 20.81 10.37 17.23
C VAL A 420 22.30 10.34 16.88
N LEU A 421 22.71 9.47 15.95
CA LEU A 421 24.12 9.39 15.52
C LEU A 421 24.58 10.70 14.87
N ALA A 422 23.75 11.32 14.02
CA ALA A 422 24.07 12.61 13.39
C ALA A 422 24.26 13.74 14.41
N LEU A 423 23.46 13.77 15.49
CA LEU A 423 23.59 14.79 16.54
C LEU A 423 24.87 14.64 17.38
N LEU A 424 25.41 13.41 17.45
CA LEU A 424 26.63 13.12 18.20
C LEU A 424 27.91 13.32 17.38
N VAL A 425 27.80 13.62 16.07
CA VAL A 425 28.93 14.03 15.22
C VAL A 425 29.52 15.35 15.71
N ASP A 426 28.66 16.26 16.18
CA ASP A 426 29.07 17.59 16.66
C ASP A 426 29.70 17.57 18.07
N GLY A 427 29.77 16.40 18.72
CA GLY A 427 30.38 16.21 20.04
C GLY A 427 29.49 15.45 21.04
N PRO A 428 30.01 15.19 22.25
CA PRO A 428 29.31 14.40 23.25
C PRO A 428 28.10 15.14 23.82
N LEU A 429 26.97 14.43 23.95
CA LEU A 429 25.73 15.01 24.44
C LEU A 429 25.12 14.16 25.56
N SER A 430 24.45 14.83 26.50
CA SER A 430 23.63 14.15 27.50
C SER A 430 22.31 13.67 26.88
N LYS A 431 21.70 12.68 27.52
CA LYS A 431 20.42 12.10 27.11
C LYS A 431 19.31 13.14 26.94
N SER A 432 19.24 14.10 27.86
CA SER A 432 18.28 15.20 27.84
C SER A 432 18.58 16.22 26.75
N ALA A 433 19.86 16.46 26.44
CA ALA A 433 20.26 17.32 25.33
C ALA A 433 19.91 16.70 23.96
N ILE A 434 20.09 15.40 23.80
CA ILE A 434 19.68 14.66 22.59
C ILE A 434 18.16 14.76 22.42
N ALA A 435 17.38 14.52 23.48
CA ALA A 435 15.92 14.64 23.43
C ALA A 435 15.48 16.04 22.99
N ARG A 436 16.09 17.09 23.55
CA ARG A 436 15.79 18.49 23.22
C ARG A 436 16.10 18.84 21.77
N ARG A 437 17.27 18.41 21.25
CA ARG A 437 17.66 18.64 19.84
C ARG A 437 16.81 17.84 18.85
N LEU A 438 16.19 16.74 19.29
CA LEU A 438 15.22 15.98 18.49
C LEU A 438 13.79 16.55 18.54
N GLY A 439 13.54 17.59 19.33
CA GLY A 439 12.24 18.26 19.47
C GLY A 439 11.33 17.67 20.56
N HIS A 440 11.86 16.81 21.45
CA HIS A 440 11.08 16.22 22.54
C HIS A 440 11.15 17.06 23.83
N ARG A 441 10.00 17.20 24.51
CA ARG A 441 9.88 17.91 25.80
C ARG A 441 10.56 17.17 26.96
N SER A 442 10.65 15.84 26.87
CA SER A 442 11.30 14.96 27.84
C SER A 442 11.98 13.79 27.12
N VAL A 443 12.79 13.01 27.85
CA VAL A 443 13.44 11.83 27.30
C VAL A 443 12.38 10.74 27.04
N SER A 444 12.05 10.52 25.77
CA SER A 444 11.03 9.54 25.38
C SER A 444 11.50 8.09 25.60
N GLY A 445 10.55 7.18 25.83
CA GLY A 445 10.82 5.74 25.91
C GLY A 445 11.45 5.18 24.62
N GLY A 446 11.08 5.75 23.46
CA GLY A 446 11.69 5.45 22.16
C GLY A 446 13.17 5.82 22.11
N LEU A 447 13.53 7.03 22.57
CA LEU A 447 14.93 7.46 22.65
C LEU A 447 15.75 6.59 23.61
N ASN A 448 15.16 6.17 24.74
CA ASN A 448 15.79 5.24 25.69
C ASN A 448 16.14 3.89 25.05
N ARG A 449 15.27 3.41 24.16
CA ARG A 449 15.46 2.13 23.46
C ARG A 449 16.56 2.26 22.40
N VAL A 450 16.56 3.36 21.65
CA VAL A 450 17.57 3.66 20.63
C VAL A 450 18.96 3.81 21.24
N ILE A 451 19.11 4.59 22.32
CA ILE A 451 20.42 4.78 22.99
C ILE A 451 20.96 3.45 23.54
N ARG A 452 20.11 2.61 24.15
CA ARG A 452 20.53 1.28 24.64
C ARG A 452 20.98 0.39 23.49
N ARG A 453 20.24 0.39 22.38
CA ARG A 453 20.59 -0.38 21.19
C ARG A 453 21.92 0.09 20.59
N LEU A 454 22.07 1.39 20.31
CA LEU A 454 23.29 1.95 19.74
C LEU A 454 24.53 1.72 20.62
N ARG A 455 24.36 1.70 21.95
CA ARG A 455 25.46 1.37 22.88
C ARG A 455 25.81 -0.12 22.85
N ARG A 456 24.80 -0.99 22.85
CA ARG A 456 24.98 -2.46 22.75
C ARG A 456 25.64 -2.85 21.43
N ASP A 457 25.23 -2.21 20.35
CA ASP A 457 25.74 -2.46 18.99
C ASP A 457 27.08 -1.72 18.75
N GLY A 458 27.62 -1.05 19.78
CA GLY A 458 28.97 -0.46 19.79
C GLY A 458 29.11 0.83 18.98
N HIS A 459 28.03 1.52 18.61
CA HIS A 459 28.05 2.77 17.84
C HIS A 459 28.22 4.03 18.71
N ILE A 460 27.83 3.96 19.98
CA ILE A 460 28.03 5.05 20.95
C ILE A 460 28.52 4.48 22.28
N GLU A 461 29.25 5.28 23.03
CA GLU A 461 29.77 4.89 24.33
C GLU A 461 29.65 6.00 25.38
N TYR A 462 29.92 5.63 26.62
CA TYR A 462 29.92 6.54 27.76
C TYR A 462 31.20 7.37 27.82
N THR A 463 31.07 8.66 28.12
CA THR A 463 32.24 9.53 28.39
C THR A 463 32.93 9.21 29.72
N LEU A 464 32.20 8.70 30.72
CA LEU A 464 32.72 8.21 32.00
C LEU A 464 32.35 6.72 32.21
N PRO A 465 33.10 5.76 31.64
CA PRO A 465 32.78 4.33 31.72
C PRO A 465 32.73 3.78 33.14
N GLU A 466 33.63 4.26 34.01
CA GLU A 466 33.77 3.89 35.42
C GLU A 466 32.60 4.35 36.31
N LYS A 467 31.79 5.31 35.85
CA LYS A 467 30.69 5.93 36.63
C LYS A 467 29.43 6.10 35.78
N PRO A 468 28.78 5.00 35.32
CA PRO A 468 27.69 5.04 34.35
C PRO A 468 26.43 5.77 34.84
N ASN A 469 26.26 5.91 36.17
CA ASN A 469 25.14 6.61 36.80
C ASN A 469 25.46 8.07 37.17
N SER A 470 26.60 8.60 36.73
CA SER A 470 26.98 10.00 37.00
C SER A 470 25.99 10.98 36.37
N SER A 471 25.61 12.03 37.11
CA SER A 471 24.78 13.12 36.58
C SER A 471 25.46 13.90 35.44
N ARG A 472 26.79 13.79 35.32
CA ARG A 472 27.60 14.40 34.25
C ARG A 472 27.82 13.46 33.07
N GLN A 473 27.18 12.30 33.04
CA GLN A 473 27.34 11.30 31.99
C GLN A 473 26.84 11.80 30.63
N GLN A 474 27.68 11.67 29.61
CA GLN A 474 27.34 11.96 28.22
C GLN A 474 27.61 10.73 27.34
N TYR A 475 27.09 10.78 26.11
CA TYR A 475 27.32 9.79 25.07
C TYR A 475 28.22 10.40 23.99
N ARG A 476 29.21 9.64 23.51
CA ARG A 476 30.05 9.99 22.36
C ARG A 476 29.99 8.89 21.31
N LEU A 477 30.28 9.23 20.06
CA LEU A 477 30.41 8.25 18.98
C LEU A 477 31.68 7.42 19.16
N THR A 478 31.60 6.15 18.78
CA THR A 478 32.76 5.28 18.54
C THR A 478 33.13 5.31 17.05
N ASP A 479 34.27 4.73 16.67
CA ASP A 479 34.71 4.64 15.28
C ASP A 479 33.66 3.94 14.39
N ALA A 480 33.03 2.87 14.90
CA ALA A 480 31.95 2.16 14.22
C ALA A 480 30.67 3.00 14.05
N GLY A 481 30.41 3.95 14.94
CA GLY A 481 29.26 4.86 14.87
C GLY A 481 29.50 6.09 13.99
N GLY A 482 30.73 6.64 13.99
CA GLY A 482 31.10 7.83 13.21
C GLY A 482 31.13 7.60 11.70
N ASP A 483 31.43 6.37 11.28
CA ASP A 483 31.41 5.97 9.87
C ASP A 483 30.01 5.98 9.26
N ILE A 484 28.95 5.79 10.05
CA ILE A 484 27.58 5.59 9.55
C ILE A 484 26.97 6.90 9.01
N PRO A 485 26.94 8.02 9.76
CA PRO A 485 26.50 9.31 9.23
C PRO A 485 27.36 9.78 8.06
N THR A 486 28.67 9.57 8.13
CA THR A 486 29.65 10.02 7.12
C THR A 486 29.49 9.28 5.79
N ARG A 487 29.30 7.95 5.83
CA ARG A 487 29.01 7.14 4.64
C ARG A 487 27.68 7.55 4.00
N LEU A 488 26.61 7.77 4.78
CA LEU A 488 25.32 8.22 4.23
C LEU A 488 25.39 9.63 3.61
N GLN A 489 26.09 10.58 4.24
CA GLN A 489 26.28 11.93 3.69
C GLN A 489 27.16 11.93 2.42
N SER A 490 28.12 11.00 2.30
CA SER A 490 28.92 10.82 1.08
C SER A 490 28.10 10.24 -0.08
N VAL A 491 27.10 9.41 0.21
CA VAL A 491 26.13 8.90 -0.78
C VAL A 491 25.24 10.03 -1.28
N ASP A 492 24.84 10.98 -0.42
CA ASP A 492 24.09 12.18 -0.81
C ASP A 492 24.95 13.18 -1.62
N LYS A 493 26.24 13.33 -1.33
CA LYS A 493 27.18 14.12 -2.17
C LYS A 493 27.40 13.47 -3.54
N ALA A 494 27.48 12.14 -3.62
CA ALA A 494 27.58 11.39 -4.88
C ALA A 494 26.26 11.36 -5.66
N ALA A 495 25.11 11.50 -5.00
CA ALA A 495 23.79 11.68 -5.61
C ALA A 495 23.56 13.13 -6.11
N ARG A 496 24.27 14.11 -5.54
CA ARG A 496 24.23 15.53 -5.94
C ARG A 496 25.32 15.99 -6.92
N ALA A 497 26.27 15.14 -7.32
CA ALA A 497 27.28 15.50 -8.32
C ALA A 497 26.68 15.68 -9.74
N PRO A 498 27.13 16.66 -10.54
CA PRO A 498 26.55 16.93 -11.86
C PRO A 498 26.72 15.74 -12.82
N ARG A 499 25.66 15.49 -13.61
CA ARG A 499 25.47 14.36 -14.55
C ARG A 499 26.62 14.05 -15.52
N ALA A 500 27.62 14.94 -15.67
CA ALA A 500 28.74 14.77 -16.60
C ALA A 500 29.76 13.69 -16.18
N ALA A 501 30.00 13.50 -14.87
CA ALA A 501 31.01 12.55 -14.40
C ALA A 501 30.55 11.08 -14.47
N ARG A 502 29.25 10.80 -14.29
CA ARG A 502 28.68 9.44 -14.33
C ARG A 502 28.72 8.80 -15.73
N ARG A 503 28.81 9.59 -16.82
CA ARG A 503 28.92 9.06 -18.20
C ARG A 503 30.30 8.47 -18.54
N ARG A 504 31.37 8.89 -17.87
CA ARG A 504 32.72 8.34 -18.15
C ARG A 504 32.94 6.95 -17.55
N ALA A 505 32.39 6.68 -16.37
CA ALA A 505 32.53 5.37 -15.71
C ALA A 505 31.67 4.25 -16.35
N GLY A 506 30.51 4.60 -16.94
CA GLY A 506 29.61 3.63 -17.57
C GLY A 506 30.05 3.13 -18.95
N LYS A 507 30.96 3.85 -19.64
CA LYS A 507 31.41 3.49 -20.99
C LYS A 507 32.49 2.38 -20.97
N ALA A 508 33.31 2.32 -19.92
CA ALA A 508 34.37 1.32 -19.78
C ALA A 508 33.87 -0.12 -19.45
N ARG A 509 32.64 -0.27 -18.91
CA ARG A 509 32.08 -1.59 -18.56
C ARG A 509 31.29 -2.28 -19.69
N ARG A 510 31.01 -1.59 -20.79
CA ARG A 510 30.20 -2.14 -21.91
C ARG A 510 31.01 -2.66 -23.10
N GLU A 511 32.32 -2.44 -23.16
CA GLU A 511 33.16 -2.90 -24.28
C GLU A 511 33.66 -4.35 -24.16
N VAL A 512 33.43 -5.04 -23.04
CA VAL A 512 33.96 -6.40 -22.82
C VAL A 512 32.97 -7.52 -23.21
N ASN A 513 31.67 -7.23 -23.41
CA ASN A 513 30.64 -8.29 -23.47
C ASN A 513 29.87 -8.43 -24.80
N SER A 514 30.36 -7.90 -25.92
CA SER A 514 29.63 -7.91 -27.22
C SER A 514 30.30 -8.70 -28.35
N ARG A 515 31.16 -9.69 -28.05
CA ARG A 515 31.66 -10.64 -29.05
C ARG A 515 31.17 -12.05 -28.75
N ALA A 516 29.93 -12.36 -29.14
CA ALA A 516 29.55 -13.69 -29.63
C ALA A 516 28.10 -13.67 -30.17
N ILE A 517 27.87 -14.51 -31.19
CA ILE A 517 26.60 -15.03 -31.72
C ILE A 517 26.05 -14.30 -32.98
N ARG A 518 26.26 -14.97 -34.13
CA ARG A 518 25.61 -14.75 -35.44
C ARG A 518 24.27 -15.53 -35.53
N PRO A 519 23.34 -15.18 -36.45
CA PRO A 519 22.00 -15.76 -36.52
C PRO A 519 21.87 -16.97 -37.49
N ARG A 520 20.84 -17.81 -37.29
CA ARG A 520 20.32 -18.77 -38.28
C ARG A 520 18.84 -18.52 -38.57
N SER A 521 18.43 -18.96 -39.75
CA SER A 521 17.29 -18.59 -40.61
C SER A 521 15.94 -19.28 -40.32
N ASN A 522 14.89 -18.67 -40.88
CA ASN A 522 13.50 -19.12 -41.01
C ASN A 522 13.28 -20.58 -41.45
N ALA A 523 12.36 -21.29 -40.78
CA ALA A 523 11.28 -22.10 -41.38
C ALA A 523 10.31 -22.59 -40.28
N GLU A 524 9.03 -22.77 -40.64
CA GLU A 524 7.94 -23.45 -39.91
C GLU A 524 7.18 -22.66 -38.82
N ARG A 525 5.97 -22.19 -39.17
CA ARG A 525 4.95 -21.66 -38.25
C ARG A 525 3.93 -22.75 -37.92
N SER A 526 3.56 -22.86 -36.65
CA SER A 526 2.68 -23.92 -36.12
C SER A 526 1.18 -23.53 -36.13
N PRO A 527 0.25 -24.52 -36.06
CA PRO A 527 -1.20 -24.32 -36.13
C PRO A 527 -1.83 -23.41 -35.05
N ARG A 528 -1.06 -23.00 -34.02
CA ARG A 528 -1.52 -22.04 -33.00
C ARG A 528 -1.63 -20.61 -33.53
N GLU A 529 -0.93 -20.26 -34.62
CA GLU A 529 -0.98 -18.91 -35.19
C GLU A 529 -2.20 -18.66 -36.09
N GLN A 530 -2.84 -19.73 -36.60
CA GLN A 530 -4.06 -19.62 -37.41
C GLN A 530 -5.33 -19.41 -36.57
N ASN A 531 -5.36 -19.89 -35.32
CA ASN A 531 -6.49 -19.63 -34.40
C ASN A 531 -6.56 -18.19 -33.88
N CYS A 532 -5.46 -17.42 -33.93
CA CYS A 532 -5.46 -16.01 -33.52
C CYS A 532 -6.13 -15.07 -34.53
N ILE A 533 -6.23 -15.46 -35.81
CA ILE A 533 -6.85 -14.62 -36.85
C ILE A 533 -8.39 -14.73 -36.80
N LEU A 534 -8.92 -15.87 -36.35
CA LEU A 534 -10.37 -16.07 -36.19
C LEU A 534 -10.94 -15.28 -35.00
N TYR A 535 -10.18 -15.19 -33.89
CA TYR A 535 -10.60 -14.46 -32.68
C TYR A 535 -10.61 -12.93 -32.86
N MET A 536 -9.73 -12.39 -33.69
CA MET A 536 -9.68 -10.95 -34.01
C MET A 536 -10.82 -10.50 -34.93
N THR A 537 -11.48 -11.43 -35.63
CA THR A 537 -12.60 -11.13 -36.54
C THR A 537 -13.94 -11.12 -35.79
N LEU A 538 -14.10 -11.96 -34.76
CA LEU A 538 -15.30 -12.03 -33.91
C LEU A 538 -15.46 -10.81 -32.97
N CYS A 539 -14.36 -10.20 -32.50
CA CYS A 539 -14.44 -8.97 -31.70
C CYS A 539 -14.87 -7.73 -32.49
N LYS A 540 -14.89 -7.77 -33.83
CA LYS A 540 -15.38 -6.64 -34.67
C LYS A 540 -16.89 -6.61 -34.84
N LEU A 541 -17.62 -7.68 -34.51
CA LEU A 541 -19.07 -7.75 -34.74
C LEU A 541 -19.92 -7.28 -33.55
N VAL A 542 -19.35 -7.06 -32.37
CA VAL A 542 -20.09 -6.74 -31.13
C VAL A 542 -20.17 -5.23 -30.83
N ILE A 543 -19.64 -4.37 -31.71
CA ILE A 543 -19.67 -2.89 -31.52
C ILE A 543 -20.63 -2.19 -32.51
N THR A 544 -21.53 -2.94 -33.17
CA THR A 544 -22.59 -2.33 -33.98
C THR A 544 -23.92 -3.04 -33.79
N VAL A 545 -24.53 -2.89 -32.61
CA VAL A 545 -25.98 -2.75 -32.37
C VAL A 545 -26.15 -1.87 -31.13
#